data_AF-A0A519LKG5-F1
#
_entry.id   AF-A0A519LKG5-F1
#
_cell.length_a   1.000
_cell.length_b   1.000
_cell.length_c   1.000
_cell.angle_alpha   90.00
_cell.angle_beta   90.00
_cell.angle_gamma   90.00
#
_symmetry.space_group_name_H-M   'P 1'
#
loop_
_entity.id
_entity.type
_entity.pdbx_description
1 polymer ?
#
loop_
_entity_poly.entity_id
_entity_poly.type
_entity_poly.pdbx_seq_one_letter_code
_entity_poly.pdbx_strand_id
1 'polypeptide(L)' 'MPADLRHIAVHVEEASDGGFEWVLSERDGRTAWAEIQRSASAAGTYKDAMAGGLVALEAMVEDLDIG' A
#
# COMPACT_ATOMS: atom_id res chain seq x y z
N MET A 1 -8.17 20.68 -14.82
CA MET A 1 -7.28 19.58 -15.22
C MET A 1 -7.83 18.34 -14.54
N PRO A 2 -8.07 17.20 -15.23
CA PRO A 2 -8.42 16.00 -14.50
C PRO A 2 -7.29 15.76 -13.50
N ALA A 3 -7.62 15.55 -12.23
CA ALA A 3 -6.62 15.17 -11.25
C ALA A 3 -5.95 13.90 -11.78
N ASP A 4 -4.63 13.93 -11.97
CA ASP A 4 -3.90 12.76 -12.44
C ASP A 4 -4.19 11.61 -11.47
N LEU A 5 -4.82 10.54 -11.98
CA LEU A 5 -5.19 9.38 -11.18
C LEU A 5 -3.94 8.81 -10.52
N ARG A 6 -3.92 8.82 -9.18
CA ARG A 6 -2.82 8.26 -8.40
C ARG A 6 -2.86 6.74 -8.53
N HIS A 7 -1.85 6.18 -9.19
CA HIS A 7 -1.68 4.74 -9.28
C HIS A 7 -1.01 4.25 -8.00
N ILE A 8 -1.80 3.76 -7.06
CA ILE A 8 -1.31 3.18 -5.80
C ILE A 8 -1.45 1.66 -5.88
N ALA A 9 -0.40 0.95 -5.48
CA ALA A 9 -0.39 -0.50 -5.35
C ALA A 9 -0.10 -0.89 -3.91
N VAL A 10 -0.81 -1.90 -3.43
CA VAL A 10 -0.53 -2.59 -2.17
C VAL A 10 0.09 -3.95 -2.48
N HIS A 11 1.18 -4.27 -1.80
CA HIS A 11 1.83 -5.58 -1.85
C HIS A 11 2.31 -5.98 -0.46
N VAL A 12 2.69 -7.25 -0.31
CA VAL A 12 3.21 -7.79 0.96
C VAL A 12 4.63 -8.27 0.72
N GLU A 13 5.53 -7.86 1.61
CA GLU A 13 6.92 -8.31 1.70
C GLU A 13 7.10 -9.22 2.93
N GLU A 14 8.03 -10.17 2.85
CA GLU A 14 8.41 -10.99 4.00
C GLU A 14 9.50 -10.27 4.81
N ALA A 15 9.23 -10.03 6.09
CA ALA A 15 10.19 -9.46 7.02
C ALA A 15 11.26 -10.49 7.40
N SER A 16 12.44 -10.02 7.80
CA SER A 16 13.60 -10.88 8.08
C SER A 16 13.40 -11.88 9.24
N ASP A 17 12.36 -11.69 10.06
CA ASP A 17 11.98 -12.54 11.18
C ASP A 17 10.86 -13.55 10.84
N GLY A 18 10.46 -13.64 9.56
CA GLY A 18 9.37 -14.51 9.10
C GLY A 18 7.98 -13.89 9.27
N GLY A 19 7.90 -12.60 9.63
CA GLY A 19 6.66 -11.84 9.58
C GLY A 19 6.32 -11.33 8.17
N PHE A 20 5.14 -10.75 8.01
CA PHE A 20 4.65 -10.19 6.75
C PHE A 20 4.36 -8.71 6.90
N GLU A 21 5.02 -7.88 6.12
CA GLU A 21 4.82 -6.43 6.09
C GLU A 21 4.05 -6.05 4.84
N TRP A 22 3.03 -5.21 4.98
CA TRP A 22 2.41 -4.62 3.79
C TRP A 22 3.17 -3.35 3.41
N VAL A 23 3.23 -3.09 2.11
CA VAL A 23 3.89 -1.93 1.52
C VAL A 23 2.95 -1.33 0.48
N LEU A 24 2.74 -0.03 0.59
CA LEU A 24 2.07 0.81 -0.38
C LEU A 24 3.11 1.51 -1.24
N SER A 25 2.93 1.43 -2.55
CA SER A 25 3.76 2.13 -3.52
C SER A 25 2.91 2.97 -4.45
N GLU A 26 3.41 4.15 -4.77
CA GLU A 26 2.84 5.02 -5.79
C GLU A 26 3.70 4.96 -7.05
N ARG A 27 3.03 4.93 -8.20
CA ARG A 27 3.73 4.98 -9.48
C ARG A 27 4.23 6.39 -9.73
N ASP A 28 5.54 6.56 -9.74
CA ASP A 28 6.21 7.79 -10.18
C ASP A 28 6.49 7.72 -11.70
N GLY A 29 5.74 8.51 -12.46
CA GLY A 29 5.82 8.53 -13.91
C GLY A 29 5.29 7.25 -14.58
N ARG A 30 6.03 6.70 -15.55
CA ARG A 30 5.54 5.58 -16.38
C ARG A 30 5.93 4.19 -15.88
N THR A 31 6.98 4.04 -15.10
CA THR A 31 7.48 2.68 -14.76
C THR A 31 8.06 2.56 -13.36
N ALA A 32 8.37 3.67 -12.70
CA ALA A 32 8.92 3.63 -11.36
C ALA A 32 7.80 3.49 -10.35
N TRP A 33 8.05 2.71 -9.31
CA TRP A 33 7.21 2.60 -8.13
C TRP A 33 8.05 3.06 -6.95
N ALA A 34 7.53 4.01 -6.20
CA ALA A 34 8.15 4.51 -4.99
C ALA A 34 7.32 4.04 -3.79
N GLU A 35 7.96 3.49 -2.77
CA GLU A 35 7.33 3.24 -1.49
C GLU A 35 6.85 4.55 -0.87
N ILE A 36 5.58 4.60 -0.50
CA ILE A 36 4.97 5.75 0.17
C ILE A 36 4.63 5.43 1.62
N GLN A 37 4.36 4.16 1.94
CA GLN A 37 4.03 3.73 3.28
C GLN A 37 4.28 2.23 3.44
N ARG A 38 4.67 1.81 4.64
CA ARG A 38 4.91 0.42 5.03
C ARG A 38 4.32 0.17 6.41
N SER A 39 3.93 -1.06 6.69
CA SER A 39 3.47 -1.47 8.01
C SER A 39 4.54 -1.25 9.07
N ALA A 40 4.19 -0.61 10.19
CA ALA A 40 5.12 -0.40 11.31
C ALA A 40 5.51 -1.69 12.04
N SER A 41 4.75 -2.77 11.85
CA SER A 41 4.99 -4.07 12.46
C SER A 41 4.62 -5.18 11.49
N ALA A 42 5.46 -6.20 11.42
CA ALA A 42 5.19 -7.40 10.65
C ALA A 42 4.01 -8.19 11.26
N ALA A 43 3.06 -8.59 10.42
CA ALA A 43 1.96 -9.46 10.79
C ALA A 43 2.40 -10.92 10.81
N GLY A 44 1.75 -11.74 11.64
CA GLY A 44 2.04 -13.17 11.71
C GLY A 44 1.59 -13.98 10.50
N THR A 45 0.74 -13.42 9.63
CA THR A 45 0.28 -14.08 8.41
C THR A 45 0.19 -13.11 7.23
N TYR A 46 0.39 -13.64 6.02
CA TYR A 46 0.21 -12.90 4.78
C TYR A 46 -1.18 -12.26 4.66
N LYS A 47 -2.21 -12.99 5.11
CA LYS A 47 -3.61 -12.52 5.06
C LYS A 47 -3.80 -11.27 5.92
N ASP A 48 -3.24 -11.27 7.13
CA ASP A 48 -3.37 -10.15 8.06
C ASP A 48 -2.59 -8.93 7.56
N ALA A 49 -1.40 -9.14 6.98
CA ALA A 49 -0.63 -8.08 6.32
C ALA A 49 -1.42 -7.47 5.16
N MET A 50 -1.94 -8.30 4.26
CA MET A 50 -2.72 -7.86 3.09
C MET A 50 -3.97 -7.07 3.51
N ALA A 51 -4.69 -7.54 4.54
CA ALA A 51 -5.85 -6.84 5.08
C ALA A 51 -5.46 -5.47 5.67
N GLY A 52 -4.38 -5.41 6.43
CA GLY A 52 -3.85 -4.16 6.97
C GLY A 52 -3.46 -3.16 5.88
N GLY A 53 -2.84 -3.64 4.80
CA GLY A 53 -2.48 -2.81 3.65
C GLY A 53 -3.69 -2.26 2.89
N LEU A 54 -4.78 -3.03 2.79
CA LEU A 54 -6.02 -2.55 2.17
C LEU A 54 -6.68 -1.46 3.01
N VAL A 55 -6.75 -1.64 4.34
CA VAL A 55 -7.28 -0.59 5.25
C VAL A 55 -6.42 0.67 5.18
N ALA A 56 -5.09 0.53 5.11
CA ALA A 56 -4.21 1.67 4.93
C ALA A 56 -4.44 2.38 3.59
N LEU A 57 -4.63 1.63 2.50
CA LEU A 57 -4.98 2.18 1.20
C LEU A 57 -6.31 2.96 1.25
N GLU A 58 -7.34 2.39 1.87
CA GLU A 58 -8.64 3.04 2.04
C GLU A 58 -8.52 4.34 2.84
N ALA A 59 -7.69 4.36 3.90
CA ALA A 59 -7.47 5.54 4.72
C ALA A 59 -6.70 6.67 4.01
N MET A 60 -5.85 6.36 3.03
CA MET A 60 -5.12 7.35 2.24
C MET A 60 -6.00 8.12 1.26
N VAL A 61 -7.18 7.59 0.97
CA VAL A 61 -8.12 8.15 0.03
C VAL A 61 -9.28 8.71 0.84
N GLU A 62 -9.08 9.91 1.42
CA GLU A 62 -10.17 10.72 2.01
C GLU A 62 -11.29 11.02 0.99
N ASP A 63 -11.06 10.72 -0.29
CA ASP A 63 -11.87 11.09 -1.46
C ASP A 63 -12.39 9.87 -2.25
N LEU A 64 -12.68 8.75 -1.57
CA LEU A 64 -13.30 7.55 -2.18
C LEU A 64 -14.67 7.83 -2.81
N ASP A 65 -15.26 9.00 -2.54
CA ASP A 65 -16.54 9.44 -3.09
C ASP A 65 -16.46 10.12 -4.46
N ILE A 66 -15.27 10.46 -4.97
CA ILE A 66 -15.18 11.26 -6.20
C ILE A 66 -14.97 10.44 -7.48
N GLY A 67 -14.55 9.17 -7.39
CA GLY A 67 -14.63 8.20 -8.49
C GLY A 67 -13.74 8.49 -9.70
#